data_AF-A0A6J0ZP36-F1
#
_entry.id   AF-A0A6J0ZP36-F1
#
_cell.length_a   1.000
_cell.length_b   1.000
_cell.length_c   1.000
_cell.angle_alpha   90.00
_cell.angle_beta   90.00
_cell.angle_gamma   90.00
#
_symmetry.space_group_name_H-M   'P 1'
#
loop_
_entity.id
_entity.type
_entity.pdbx_description
1 polymer ?
#
loop_
_entity_poly.entity_id
_entity_poly.type
_entity_poly.pdbx_seq_one_letter_code
_entity_poly.pdbx_strand_id
1 'polypeptide(L)'
;MNVTHDGRAIIIDGVHRVLISGSIHYPRSTAQMWPDLIRKAKEGGLDTIETYVFWNAHEPVRRQYDFNGNLDLVRFIKTIQDERLYAVLRIGPYVCAEWNYGGFPVWLHNMPGVSFRTNNDVYMNEMQNFTTLIVDMMKKENLFASQGGPIILAQNNWTSL
;
A
#
# COMPACT_ATOMS: atom_id res chain seq x y z
N MET A 1 14.76 9.95 -7.28
CA MET A 1 15.41 8.69 -6.87
C MET A 1 15.17 7.66 -7.96
N ASN A 2 16.20 6.95 -8.38
CA ASN A 2 16.09 5.89 -9.37
C ASN A 2 16.11 4.53 -8.66
N VAL A 3 15.14 3.67 -8.96
CA VAL A 3 15.02 2.32 -8.38
C VAL A 3 15.04 1.31 -9.52
N THR A 4 16.07 0.46 -9.53
CA THR A 4 16.21 -0.65 -10.47
C THR A 4 16.57 -1.92 -9.69
N HIS A 5 16.86 -3.01 -10.40
CA HIS A 5 17.29 -4.26 -9.79
C HIS A 5 18.20 -5.01 -10.76
N ASP A 6 18.99 -5.93 -10.22
CA ASP A 6 19.72 -6.93 -10.99
C ASP A 6 19.46 -8.33 -10.42
N GLY A 7 20.23 -9.33 -10.84
CA GLY A 7 20.09 -10.71 -10.34
C GLY A 7 20.42 -10.89 -8.85
N ARG A 8 20.82 -9.84 -8.13
CA ARG A 8 21.28 -9.91 -6.74
C ARG A 8 20.48 -9.03 -5.80
N ALA A 9 20.14 -7.80 -6.19
CA ALA A 9 19.53 -6.85 -5.27
C ALA A 9 18.71 -5.76 -5.94
N ILE A 10 17.93 -5.05 -5.12
CA ILE A 10 17.40 -3.73 -5.47
C ILE A 10 18.56 -2.73 -5.49
N ILE A 11 18.55 -1.85 -6.49
CA ILE A 11 19.51 -0.78 -6.69
C ILE A 11 18.78 0.54 -6.50
N ILE A 12 19.19 1.32 -5.48
CA ILE A 12 18.65 2.65 -5.23
C ILE A 12 19.75 3.67 -5.48
N ASP A 13 19.52 4.57 -6.44
CA ASP A 13 20.48 5.59 -6.89
C ASP A 13 21.86 5.00 -7.22
N GLY A 14 21.87 3.83 -7.87
CA GLY A 14 23.09 3.13 -8.29
C GLY A 14 23.75 2.26 -7.22
N VAL A 15 23.19 2.19 -6.01
CA VAL A 15 23.76 1.42 -4.90
C VAL A 15 22.91 0.18 -4.61
N HIS A 16 23.54 -1.01 -4.58
CA HIS A 16 22.89 -2.24 -4.11
C HIS A 16 22.46 -2.09 -2.65
N ARG A 17 21.20 -2.42 -2.37
CA ARG A 17 20.61 -2.37 -1.03
C ARG A 17 20.06 -3.73 -0.65
N VAL A 18 20.34 -4.14 0.59
CA VAL A 18 19.58 -5.16 1.30
C VAL A 18 18.58 -4.40 2.15
N LEU A 19 17.30 -4.48 1.81
CA LEU A 19 16.24 -3.77 2.52
C LEU A 19 15.90 -4.51 3.81
N ILE A 20 15.91 -3.79 4.93
CA ILE A 20 15.43 -4.29 6.22
C ILE A 20 14.06 -3.66 6.45
N SER A 21 13.02 -4.42 6.09
CA SER A 21 11.64 -3.96 6.09
C SER A 21 10.85 -4.47 7.30
N GLY A 22 9.94 -3.64 7.83
CA GLY A 22 8.96 -4.05 8.83
C GLY A 22 7.57 -3.51 8.50
N SER A 23 6.53 -4.32 8.77
CA SER A 23 5.16 -3.96 8.42
C SER A 23 4.50 -3.11 9.51
N ILE A 24 3.95 -1.95 9.14
CA ILE A 24 3.11 -1.11 10.00
C ILE A 24 1.84 -0.78 9.22
N HIS A 25 0.70 -1.32 9.67
CA HIS A 25 -0.59 -1.07 9.02
C HIS A 25 -1.25 0.16 9.62
N TYR A 26 -1.33 1.23 8.84
CA TYR A 26 -1.85 2.54 9.27
C TYR A 26 -3.22 2.48 9.98
N PRO A 27 -4.21 1.68 9.55
CA PRO A 27 -5.52 1.66 10.23
C PRO A 27 -5.51 0.94 11.58
N ARG A 28 -4.43 0.22 11.91
CA ARG A 28 -4.29 -0.51 13.20
C ARG A 28 -3.71 0.36 14.31
N SER A 29 -3.43 1.62 14.03
CA SER A 29 -2.96 2.61 15.01
C SER A 29 -3.57 3.96 14.67
N THR A 30 -3.46 4.92 15.59
CA THR A 30 -4.01 6.26 15.35
C THR A 30 -3.03 7.11 14.56
N ALA A 31 -3.54 8.10 13.80
CA ALA A 31 -2.70 9.03 13.05
C ALA A 31 -1.65 9.76 13.92
N GLN A 32 -1.93 9.94 15.20
CA GLN A 32 -1.03 10.54 16.19
C GLN A 32 0.11 9.60 16.60
N MET A 33 -0.09 8.28 16.51
CA MET A 33 0.92 7.27 16.86
C MET A 33 1.92 7.00 15.73
N TRP A 34 1.56 7.24 14.47
CA TRP A 34 2.40 6.87 13.33
C TRP A 34 3.83 7.43 13.40
N PRO A 35 4.07 8.72 13.73
CA PRO A 35 5.44 9.24 13.80
C PRO A 35 6.30 8.49 14.82
N ASP A 36 5.76 8.20 16.00
CA ASP A 36 6.47 7.48 17.06
C ASP A 36 6.75 6.02 16.67
N LEU A 37 5.77 5.33 16.08
CA LEU A 37 5.94 3.94 15.61
C LEU A 37 7.00 3.84 14.50
N ILE A 38 6.95 4.74 13.51
CA ILE A 38 7.89 4.77 12.39
C ILE A 38 9.30 5.13 12.88
N ARG A 39 9.42 6.07 13.83
CA ARG A 39 10.72 6.41 14.42
C ARG A 39 11.32 5.25 15.20
N LYS A 40 10.53 4.55 16.03
CA LYS A 40 11.00 3.37 16.76
C LYS A 40 11.43 2.25 15.82
N ALA A 41 10.71 2.05 14.71
CA ALA A 41 11.11 1.13 13.65
C ALA A 41 12.49 1.49 13.07
N LYS A 42 12.72 2.76 12.75
CA LYS A 42 14.01 3.28 12.29
C LYS A 42 15.13 3.08 13.33
N GLU A 43 14.87 3.41 14.59
CA GLU A 43 15.81 3.20 15.69
C GLU A 43 16.13 1.72 15.92
N GLY A 44 15.17 0.84 15.60
CA GLY A 44 15.33 -0.61 15.56
C GLY A 44 16.13 -1.13 14.35
N GLY A 45 16.57 -0.25 13.45
CA GLY A 45 17.40 -0.58 12.30
C GLY A 45 16.65 -0.87 11.00
N LEU A 46 15.34 -0.61 10.94
CA LEU A 46 14.60 -0.69 9.68
C LEU A 46 14.97 0.47 8.76
N ASP A 47 15.13 0.18 7.47
CA ASP A 47 15.30 1.20 6.42
C ASP A 47 14.03 1.37 5.57
N THR A 48 13.06 0.47 5.75
CA THR A 48 11.87 0.37 4.93
C THR A 48 10.65 0.04 5.80
N ILE A 49 9.53 0.72 5.55
CA ILE A 49 8.23 0.39 6.14
C ILE A 49 7.34 -0.21 5.05
N GLU A 50 6.66 -1.30 5.39
CA GLU A 50 5.69 -1.94 4.51
C GLU A 50 4.26 -1.75 5.05
N THR A 51 3.30 -1.49 4.15
CA THR A 51 1.88 -1.52 4.50
C THR A 51 1.03 -2.08 3.38
N TYR A 52 -0.01 -2.81 3.75
CA TYR A 52 -1.14 -3.06 2.87
C TYR A 52 -2.03 -1.83 2.70
N VAL A 53 -2.80 -1.79 1.61
CA VAL A 53 -3.92 -0.86 1.42
C VAL A 53 -5.24 -1.61 1.61
N PHE A 54 -6.12 -1.09 2.46
CA PHE A 54 -7.32 -1.80 2.90
C PHE A 54 -8.56 -1.35 2.13
N TRP A 55 -8.85 -1.99 0.99
CA TRP A 55 -9.91 -1.58 0.06
C TRP A 55 -11.27 -1.40 0.73
N ASN A 56 -11.73 -2.37 1.52
CA ASN A 56 -13.01 -2.29 2.22
C ASN A 56 -13.15 -1.10 3.17
N ALA A 57 -12.06 -0.69 3.81
CA ALA A 57 -12.05 0.47 4.68
C ALA A 57 -12.09 1.77 3.87
N HIS A 58 -11.39 1.79 2.74
CA HIS A 58 -11.36 2.96 1.85
C HIS A 58 -12.57 3.10 0.95
N GLU A 59 -13.34 2.04 0.67
CA GLU A 59 -14.55 2.08 -0.17
C GLU A 59 -15.67 1.30 0.51
N PRO A 60 -16.19 1.78 1.66
CA PRO A 60 -17.25 1.08 2.41
C PRO A 60 -18.54 0.96 1.60
N VAL A 61 -18.81 1.94 0.73
CA VAL A 61 -19.88 1.92 -0.27
C VAL A 61 -19.25 2.11 -1.65
N ARG A 62 -19.71 1.37 -2.65
CA ARG A 62 -19.16 1.43 -4.02
C ARG A 62 -19.10 2.88 -4.52
N ARG A 63 -17.89 3.31 -4.91
CA ARG A 63 -17.47 4.64 -5.36
C ARG A 63 -17.58 5.77 -4.35
N GLN A 64 -17.72 5.45 -3.06
CA GLN A 64 -17.63 6.43 -1.98
C GLN A 64 -16.38 6.13 -1.17
N TYR A 65 -15.41 7.04 -1.23
CA TYR A 65 -14.08 6.80 -0.68
C TYR A 65 -13.85 7.52 0.64
N ASP A 66 -13.16 6.86 1.57
CA ASP A 66 -12.68 7.46 2.82
C ASP A 66 -11.16 7.34 2.95
N PHE A 67 -10.51 8.50 3.04
CA PHE A 67 -9.07 8.65 3.28
C PHE A 67 -8.81 9.63 4.44
N ASN A 68 -9.74 9.72 5.40
CA ASN A 68 -9.62 10.62 6.55
C ASN A 68 -9.10 9.89 7.80
N GLY A 69 -8.58 10.67 8.75
CA GLY A 69 -8.21 10.16 10.07
C GLY A 69 -7.18 9.03 9.98
N ASN A 70 -7.53 7.85 10.54
CA ASN A 70 -6.65 6.68 10.52
C ASN A 70 -6.60 5.97 9.15
N LEU A 71 -7.40 6.43 8.18
CA LEU A 71 -7.38 5.97 6.78
C LEU A 71 -6.64 6.95 5.87
N ASP A 72 -5.99 7.98 6.41
CA ASP A 72 -5.18 8.91 5.62
C ASP A 72 -3.85 8.26 5.18
N LEU A 73 -3.95 7.47 4.11
CA LEU A 73 -2.83 6.75 3.51
C LEU A 73 -1.74 7.72 3.03
N VAL A 74 -2.11 8.85 2.42
CA VAL A 74 -1.15 9.85 1.93
C VAL A 74 -0.31 10.39 3.09
N ARG A 75 -0.96 10.79 4.18
CA ARG A 75 -0.27 11.28 5.38
C ARG A 75 0.62 10.20 6.00
N PHE A 76 0.16 8.96 6.05
CA PHE A 76 0.98 7.86 6.54
C PHE A 76 2.27 7.69 5.73
N ILE A 77 2.17 7.64 4.39
CA ILE A 77 3.34 7.52 3.51
C ILE A 77 4.26 8.75 3.61
N LYS A 78 3.71 9.96 3.71
CA LYS A 78 4.50 11.18 3.98
C LYS A 78 5.24 11.11 5.31
N THR A 79 4.64 10.53 6.34
CA THR A 79 5.30 10.34 7.65
C THR A 79 6.52 9.41 7.54
N ILE A 80 6.43 8.36 6.70
CA ILE A 80 7.59 7.48 6.40
C ILE A 80 8.70 8.29 5.71
N GLN A 81 8.33 9.15 4.76
CA GLN A 81 9.28 10.04 4.06
C GLN A 81 9.95 11.03 5.01
N ASP A 82 9.20 11.64 5.93
CA ASP A 82 9.71 12.61 6.90
C ASP A 82 10.77 11.98 7.82
N GLU A 83 10.57 10.71 8.20
CA GLU A 83 11.55 9.92 8.95
C GLU A 83 12.67 9.34 8.05
N ARG A 84 12.69 9.66 6.75
CA ARG A 84 13.70 9.26 5.75
C ARG A 84 13.83 7.74 5.59
N LEU A 85 12.73 7.02 5.70
CA LEU A 85 12.64 5.60 5.38
C LEU A 85 12.05 5.43 3.98
N TYR A 86 12.29 4.26 3.39
CA TYR A 86 11.58 3.84 2.18
C TYR A 86 10.22 3.24 2.53
N ALA A 87 9.34 3.18 1.53
CA ALA A 87 8.03 2.56 1.64
C ALA A 87 7.86 1.43 0.61
N VAL A 88 7.28 0.31 1.06
CA VAL A 88 6.72 -0.73 0.19
C VAL A 88 5.21 -0.70 0.30
N LEU A 89 4.53 -0.37 -0.79
CA LEU A 89 3.08 -0.21 -0.83
C LEU A 89 2.41 -1.46 -1.42
N ARG A 90 1.72 -2.23 -0.57
CA ARG A 90 1.03 -3.46 -0.99
C ARG A 90 -0.43 -3.16 -1.23
N ILE A 91 -0.76 -2.73 -2.45
CA ILE A 91 -2.06 -2.14 -2.81
C ILE A 91 -3.21 -3.15 -2.67
N GLY A 92 -2.94 -4.46 -2.72
CA GLY A 92 -3.97 -5.48 -2.73
C GLY A 92 -4.37 -5.86 -4.15
N PRO A 93 -5.64 -6.22 -4.44
CA PRO A 93 -6.83 -5.88 -3.66
C PRO A 93 -7.13 -6.81 -2.48
N TYR A 94 -6.64 -8.05 -2.54
CA TYR A 94 -6.69 -8.98 -1.41
C TYR A 94 -5.42 -8.87 -0.58
N VAL A 95 -5.58 -8.63 0.71
CA VAL A 95 -4.47 -8.43 1.64
C VAL A 95 -4.32 -9.58 2.63
N CYS A 96 -5.34 -10.43 2.76
CA CYS A 96 -5.53 -11.37 3.87
C CYS A 96 -5.42 -10.61 5.20
N ALA A 97 -4.18 -10.46 5.68
CA ALA A 97 -3.73 -9.61 6.77
C ALA A 97 -4.50 -9.79 8.07
N GLU A 98 -5.21 -10.91 8.26
CA GLU A 98 -6.16 -11.10 9.37
C GLU A 98 -7.11 -9.89 9.48
N TRP A 99 -7.51 -9.37 8.32
CA TRP A 99 -8.40 -8.23 8.18
C TRP A 99 -9.77 -8.70 7.71
N ASN A 100 -10.81 -7.97 8.10
CA ASN A 100 -12.18 -8.35 7.77
C ASN A 100 -12.32 -8.59 6.26
N TYR A 101 -12.86 -9.76 5.91
CA TYR A 101 -13.07 -10.24 4.55
C TYR A 101 -11.83 -10.14 3.63
N GLY A 102 -10.63 -10.25 4.20
CA GLY A 102 -9.36 -10.20 3.47
C GLY A 102 -9.08 -8.86 2.77
N GLY A 103 -9.77 -7.80 3.17
CA GLY A 103 -9.71 -6.47 2.55
C GLY A 103 -10.76 -6.21 1.47
N PHE A 104 -11.55 -7.20 1.04
CA PHE A 104 -12.58 -6.96 0.03
C PHE A 104 -13.80 -6.23 0.60
N PRO A 105 -14.35 -5.25 -0.12
CA PRO A 105 -15.62 -4.65 0.25
C PRO A 105 -16.77 -5.66 0.13
N VAL A 106 -17.71 -5.66 1.08
CA VAL A 106 -18.85 -6.59 1.07
C VAL A 106 -19.76 -6.36 -0.15
N TRP A 107 -19.89 -5.12 -0.61
CA TRP A 107 -20.69 -4.81 -1.80
C TRP A 107 -20.16 -5.50 -3.07
N LEU A 108 -18.86 -5.79 -3.14
CA LEU A 108 -18.25 -6.47 -4.27
C LEU A 108 -18.78 -7.90 -4.39
N HIS A 109 -19.05 -8.57 -3.26
CA HIS A 109 -19.60 -9.93 -3.22
C HIS A 109 -21.01 -10.00 -3.80
N ASN A 110 -21.78 -8.92 -3.64
CA ASN A 110 -23.17 -8.86 -4.09
C ASN A 110 -23.31 -8.47 -5.57
N MET A 111 -22.19 -8.27 -6.29
CA MET A 111 -22.24 -7.94 -7.71
C MET A 111 -22.62 -9.18 -8.55
N PRO A 112 -23.61 -9.06 -9.46
CA PRO A 112 -23.99 -10.17 -10.32
C PRO A 112 -22.81 -10.71 -11.13
N GLY A 113 -22.61 -12.03 -11.11
CA GLY A 113 -21.57 -12.71 -11.90
C GLY A 113 -20.14 -12.52 -11.39
N VAL A 114 -19.94 -11.97 -10.18
CA VAL A 114 -18.60 -11.80 -9.63
C VAL A 114 -18.00 -13.13 -9.18
N SER A 115 -16.72 -13.34 -9.50
CA SER A 115 -15.92 -14.43 -8.96
C SER A 115 -14.56 -13.90 -8.58
N PHE A 116 -14.26 -13.91 -7.29
CA PHE A 116 -13.06 -13.25 -6.78
C PHE A 116 -11.80 -14.01 -7.16
N ARG A 117 -10.75 -13.26 -7.48
CA ARG A 117 -9.39 -13.80 -7.69
C ARG A 117 -9.32 -14.83 -8.82
N THR A 118 -10.20 -14.66 -9.79
CA THR A 118 -10.23 -15.42 -11.04
C THR A 118 -10.17 -14.44 -12.21
N ASN A 119 -10.02 -14.96 -13.43
CA ASN A 119 -10.17 -14.18 -14.65
C ASN A 119 -11.65 -13.85 -14.89
N ASN A 120 -12.21 -12.95 -14.08
CA ASN A 120 -13.60 -12.52 -14.09
C ASN A 120 -13.66 -11.01 -14.30
N ASP A 121 -14.31 -10.58 -15.39
CA ASP A 121 -14.33 -9.18 -15.81
C ASP A 121 -14.90 -8.24 -14.75
N VAL A 122 -15.94 -8.67 -14.02
CA VAL A 122 -16.54 -7.86 -12.94
C VAL A 122 -15.50 -7.58 -11.85
N TYR A 123 -14.85 -8.63 -11.35
CA TYR A 123 -13.79 -8.52 -10.36
C TYR A 123 -12.60 -7.70 -10.86
N MET A 124 -12.12 -7.98 -12.08
CA MET A 124 -10.95 -7.31 -12.66
C MET A 124 -11.19 -5.82 -12.87
N ASN A 125 -12.36 -5.43 -13.35
CA ASN A 125 -12.72 -4.03 -13.54
C ASN A 125 -12.78 -3.28 -12.20
N GLU A 126 -13.40 -3.87 -11.17
CA GLU A 126 -13.47 -3.25 -9.84
C GLU A 126 -12.09 -3.13 -9.19
N MET A 127 -11.27 -4.19 -9.27
CA MET A 127 -9.88 -4.16 -8.82
C MET A 127 -9.08 -3.08 -9.56
N GLN A 128 -9.19 -3.03 -10.89
CA GLN A 128 -8.47 -2.05 -11.70
C GLN A 128 -8.84 -0.63 -11.30
N ASN A 129 -10.12 -0.35 -11.09
CA ASN A 129 -10.59 0.97 -10.64
C ASN A 129 -9.95 1.36 -9.29
N PHE A 130 -9.98 0.48 -8.29
CA PHE A 130 -9.41 0.79 -6.98
C PHE A 130 -7.89 0.93 -7.02
N THR A 131 -7.19 0.00 -7.68
CA THR A 131 -5.73 0.06 -7.80
C THR A 131 -5.27 1.29 -8.58
N THR A 132 -5.97 1.68 -9.64
CA THR A 132 -5.69 2.90 -10.41
C THR A 132 -5.88 4.14 -9.54
N LEU A 133 -6.97 4.22 -8.78
CA LEU A 133 -7.20 5.32 -7.82
C LEU A 133 -6.04 5.48 -6.84
N ILE A 134 -5.58 4.38 -6.23
CA ILE A 134 -4.47 4.43 -5.27
C ILE A 134 -3.17 4.88 -5.95
N VAL A 135 -2.85 4.33 -7.12
CA VAL A 135 -1.64 4.70 -7.88
C VAL A 135 -1.68 6.18 -8.27
N ASP A 136 -2.81 6.67 -8.78
CA ASP A 136 -2.96 8.06 -9.21
C ASP A 136 -2.88 9.02 -8.03
N MET A 137 -3.45 8.65 -6.87
CA MET A 137 -3.32 9.42 -5.63
C MET A 137 -1.86 9.51 -5.17
N MET A 138 -1.12 8.40 -5.17
CA MET A 138 0.32 8.41 -4.82
C MET A 138 1.15 9.22 -5.83
N LYS A 139 0.83 9.14 -7.12
CA LYS A 139 1.49 9.92 -8.17
C LYS A 139 1.25 11.42 -8.03
N LYS A 140 -0.01 11.81 -7.77
CA LYS A 140 -0.39 13.22 -7.60
C LYS A 140 0.38 13.90 -6.47
N GLU A 141 0.68 13.12 -5.42
CA GLU A 141 1.44 13.57 -4.25
C GLU A 141 2.96 13.36 -4.39
N ASN A 142 3.45 12.94 -5.56
CA ASN A 142 4.85 12.64 -5.85
C ASN A 142 5.48 11.60 -4.89
N LEU A 143 4.71 10.62 -4.46
CA LEU A 143 5.14 9.65 -3.44
C LEU A 143 5.91 8.44 -4.01
N PHE A 144 5.94 8.24 -5.33
CA PHE A 144 6.80 7.25 -5.95
C PHE A 144 8.26 7.72 -6.03
N ALA A 145 9.19 6.78 -5.89
CA ALA A 145 10.64 7.04 -5.96
C ALA A 145 11.07 7.84 -7.19
N SER A 146 10.50 7.51 -8.35
CA SER A 146 10.74 8.21 -9.63
C SER A 146 10.35 9.68 -9.59
N GLN A 147 9.48 10.08 -8.66
CA GLN A 147 9.03 11.46 -8.42
C GLN A 147 9.69 12.10 -7.19
N GLY A 148 10.61 11.38 -6.53
CA GLY A 148 11.29 11.83 -5.30
C GLY A 148 10.63 11.40 -3.99
N GLY A 149 9.57 10.59 -4.06
CA GLY A 149 8.88 10.07 -2.88
C GLY A 149 9.49 8.78 -2.30
N PRO A 150 8.96 8.27 -1.17
CA PRO A 150 9.54 7.13 -0.46
C PRO A 150 9.17 5.77 -1.06
N ILE A 151 8.13 5.66 -1.91
CA ILE A 151 7.64 4.36 -2.40
C ILE A 151 8.60 3.79 -3.44
N ILE A 152 9.35 2.76 -3.04
CA ILE A 152 10.36 2.08 -3.88
C ILE A 152 9.83 0.83 -4.58
N LEU A 153 8.83 0.17 -4.00
CA LEU A 153 8.19 -1.03 -4.55
C LEU A 153 6.68 -0.98 -4.29
N ALA A 154 5.92 -1.55 -5.21
CA ALA A 154 4.50 -1.77 -5.03
C ALA A 154 4.12 -3.22 -5.38
N GLN A 155 3.24 -3.81 -4.57
CA GLN A 155 2.73 -5.17 -4.79
C GLN A 155 1.25 -5.14 -5.11
N ASN A 156 0.86 -5.84 -6.18
CA ASN A 156 -0.51 -6.09 -6.56
C ASN A 156 -0.76 -7.61 -6.49
N ASN A 157 -1.61 -8.05 -5.56
CA ASN A 157 -1.84 -9.47 -5.29
C ASN A 157 -2.97 -10.01 -6.15
N TRP A 158 -2.61 -10.42 -7.37
CA TRP A 158 -3.57 -10.98 -8.32
C TRP A 158 -3.90 -12.46 -8.02
N THR A 159 -2.91 -13.28 -7.63
CA THR A 159 -2.99 -14.75 -7.74
C THR A 159 -2.87 -15.60 -6.47
N SER A 160 -2.69 -15.05 -5.26
CA SER A 160 -2.34 -15.88 -4.09
C SER A 160 -3.47 -16.74 -3.49
N LEU A 161 -3.99 -17.74 -4.21
CA LEU A 161 -4.51 -18.96 -3.57
C LEU A 161 -3.33 -19.83 -3.16
#